data_AF-A0A2X3FH75-F1
#
_entry.id   AF-A0A2X3FH75-F1
#
_cell.length_a   1.000
_cell.length_b   1.000
_cell.length_c   1.000
_cell.angle_alpha   90.00
_cell.angle_beta   90.00
_cell.angle_gamma   90.00
#
_symmetry.space_group_name_H-M   'P 1'
#
loop_
_entity.id
_entity.type
_entity.pdbx_description
1 polymer ?
#
loop_
_entity_poly.entity_id
_entity_poly.type
_entity_poly.pdbx_seq_one_letter_code
_entity_poly.pdbx_strand_id
1 'polypeptide(L)'
;MHNLQSDILELRNAAVAGQSAEAFAHSRDKRPLALDDRSLSIHVCHSPQREVEVLHDRLLAMLEADPTLTPRDIIVMVADIDSYSPYIQAVFGAASGDRWLPWAISDRRARESHPVLQAFITLLSLPDSRFASEDVLALLTSRCWRRALISRKKGCATCASG
;
A
#
# COMPACT_ATOMS: atom_id res chain seq x y z
N MET A 1 28.67 -2.75 -15.08
CA MET A 1 28.23 -3.67 -14.01
C MET A 1 26.82 -3.27 -13.54
N HIS A 2 25.83 -3.11 -14.45
CA HIS A 2 24.44 -2.72 -14.15
C HIS A 2 23.49 -3.09 -15.31
N ASN A 3 23.68 -4.26 -15.93
CA ASN A 3 23.11 -4.51 -17.26
C ASN A 3 21.57 -4.57 -17.26
N LEU A 4 20.96 -5.12 -16.20
CA LEU A 4 19.50 -5.20 -16.07
C LEU A 4 18.86 -3.84 -15.76
N GLN A 5 19.49 -3.06 -14.89
CA GLN A 5 19.02 -1.72 -14.54
C GLN A 5 19.13 -0.78 -15.75
N SER A 6 20.22 -0.87 -16.52
CA SER A 6 20.36 -0.18 -17.81
C SER A 6 19.30 -0.62 -18.82
N ASP A 7 18.96 -1.91 -18.89
CA ASP A 7 17.92 -2.40 -19.81
C ASP A 7 16.51 -1.90 -19.41
N ILE A 8 16.20 -1.80 -18.11
CA ILE A 8 14.95 -1.21 -17.61
C ILE A 8 14.92 0.30 -17.89
N LEU A 9 16.01 1.01 -17.61
CA LEU A 9 16.14 2.46 -17.83
C LEU A 9 16.08 2.83 -19.31
N GLU A 10 16.74 2.06 -20.17
CA GLU A 10 16.77 2.26 -21.62
C GLU A 10 15.57 1.60 -22.34
N LEU A 11 14.64 0.98 -21.59
CA LEU A 11 13.51 0.21 -22.13
C LEU A 11 13.94 -0.80 -23.21
N ARG A 12 15.15 -1.37 -23.05
CA ARG A 12 15.67 -2.36 -23.98
C ARG A 12 14.98 -3.68 -23.72
N ASN A 13 14.09 -4.04 -24.63
CA ASN A 13 13.43 -5.32 -24.61
C ASN A 13 14.35 -6.41 -25.17
N ALA A 14 15.18 -7.01 -24.31
CA ALA A 14 15.92 -8.23 -24.65
C ALA A 14 15.02 -9.48 -24.75
N ALA A 15 13.71 -9.37 -24.44
CA ALA A 15 12.73 -10.46 -24.54
C ALA A 15 12.27 -10.74 -25.98
N VAL A 16 12.97 -10.21 -27.01
CA VAL A 16 12.89 -10.78 -28.36
C VAL A 16 13.49 -12.21 -28.41
N ALA A 17 14.17 -12.66 -27.35
CA ALA A 17 14.48 -14.06 -27.13
C ALA A 17 13.26 -14.83 -26.60
N GLY A 18 12.60 -15.62 -27.46
CA GLY A 18 11.60 -16.61 -27.04
C GLY A 18 10.24 -16.58 -27.75
N GLN A 19 10.19 -16.45 -29.08
CA GLN A 19 8.92 -16.62 -29.83
C GLN A 19 8.52 -18.10 -30.00
N SER A 20 9.41 -19.06 -29.69
CA SER A 20 9.18 -20.49 -29.86
C SER A 20 9.25 -21.26 -28.52
N ALA A 21 8.42 -22.30 -28.37
CA ALA A 21 8.40 -23.17 -27.20
C ALA A 21 9.77 -23.82 -26.91
N GLU A 22 10.55 -24.09 -27.96
CA GLU A 22 11.90 -24.66 -27.86
C GLU A 22 12.93 -23.70 -27.24
N ALA A 23 12.77 -22.38 -27.45
CA ALA A 23 13.63 -21.37 -26.83
C ALA A 23 13.36 -21.21 -25.32
N PHE A 24 12.16 -21.54 -24.83
CA PHE A 24 11.90 -21.61 -23.39
C PHE A 24 12.49 -22.87 -22.74
N ALA A 25 12.66 -23.95 -23.51
CA ALA A 25 13.21 -25.22 -23.02
C ALA A 25 14.73 -25.17 -22.77
N HIS A 26 15.44 -24.20 -23.35
CA HIS A 26 16.90 -24.12 -23.27
C HIS A 26 17.37 -22.72 -22.86
N SER A 27 18.28 -22.65 -21.88
CA SER A 27 18.81 -21.38 -21.37
C SER A 27 19.96 -20.80 -22.20
N ARG A 28 20.21 -21.33 -23.41
CA ARG A 28 21.39 -21.02 -24.23
C ARG A 28 21.39 -19.59 -24.77
N ASP A 29 20.20 -19.04 -25.01
CA ASP A 29 20.03 -17.67 -25.50
C ASP A 29 19.82 -16.65 -24.36
N LYS A 30 19.82 -17.12 -23.10
CA LYS A 30 19.67 -16.24 -21.93
C LYS A 30 21.03 -15.65 -21.56
N ARG A 31 21.05 -14.35 -21.27
CA ARG A 31 22.27 -13.66 -20.85
C ARG A 31 22.68 -14.13 -19.45
N PRO A 32 23.92 -14.62 -19.25
CA PRO A 32 24.37 -15.02 -17.93
C PRO A 32 24.52 -13.79 -17.04
N LEU A 33 23.92 -13.82 -15.85
CA LEU A 33 24.17 -12.84 -14.80
C LEU A 33 25.49 -13.19 -14.10
N ALA A 34 26.28 -12.17 -13.77
CA ALA A 34 27.49 -12.38 -12.99
C ALA A 34 27.12 -12.75 -11.54
N LEU A 35 27.91 -13.61 -10.89
CA LEU A 35 27.60 -14.12 -9.54
C LEU A 35 27.67 -13.03 -8.46
N ASP A 36 28.39 -11.95 -8.72
CA ASP A 36 28.50 -10.74 -7.91
C ASP A 36 27.44 -9.69 -8.23
N ASP A 37 26.60 -9.91 -9.25
CA ASP A 37 25.54 -8.99 -9.63
C ASP A 37 24.41 -9.03 -8.59
N ARG A 38 24.19 -7.88 -7.92
CA ARG A 38 23.14 -7.70 -6.91
C ARG A 38 21.92 -6.96 -7.46
N SER A 39 21.85 -6.70 -8.76
CA SER A 39 20.71 -5.98 -9.36
C SER A 39 19.39 -6.75 -9.29
N LEU A 40 19.46 -8.09 -9.15
CA LEU A 40 18.30 -8.96 -9.01
C LEU A 40 18.46 -9.84 -7.77
N SER A 41 17.48 -9.80 -6.88
CA SER A 41 17.43 -10.67 -5.71
C SER A 41 16.04 -11.25 -5.53
N ILE A 42 15.96 -12.55 -5.25
CA ILE A 42 14.71 -13.26 -4.98
C ILE A 42 14.69 -13.60 -3.49
N HIS A 43 13.62 -13.23 -2.80
CA HIS A 43 13.44 -13.47 -1.36
C HIS A 43 12.22 -14.36 -1.16
N VAL A 44 12.38 -15.45 -0.40
CA VAL A 44 11.29 -16.35 -0.04
C VAL A 44 10.92 -16.09 1.42
N CYS A 45 9.70 -15.63 1.64
CA CYS A 45 9.18 -15.32 2.97
C CYS A 45 7.97 -16.21 3.31
N HIS A 46 7.73 -16.40 4.61
CA HIS A 46 6.71 -17.33 5.11
C HIS A 46 5.40 -16.63 5.51
N SER A 47 5.36 -15.30 5.51
CA SER A 47 4.16 -14.50 5.79
C SER A 47 4.30 -13.07 5.22
N PRO A 48 3.19 -12.39 4.91
CA PRO A 48 3.21 -10.99 4.46
C PRO A 48 3.89 -10.05 5.45
N GLN A 49 3.71 -10.30 6.76
CA GLN A 49 4.39 -9.52 7.79
C GLN A 49 5.91 -9.68 7.68
N ARG A 50 6.40 -10.93 7.61
CA ARG A 50 7.84 -11.18 7.53
C ARG A 50 8.44 -10.66 6.22
N GLU A 51 7.67 -10.72 5.14
CA GLU A 51 8.06 -10.16 3.85
C GLU A 51 8.28 -8.64 3.93
N VAL A 52 7.37 -7.91 4.58
CA VAL A 52 7.50 -6.47 4.79
C VAL A 52 8.66 -6.12 5.74
N GLU A 53 8.89 -6.91 6.79
CA GLU A 53 10.05 -6.76 7.68
C GLU A 53 11.37 -6.92 6.92
N VAL A 54 11.51 -8.00 6.14
CA VAL A 54 12.71 -8.27 5.33
C VAL A 54 12.90 -7.19 4.28
N LEU A 55 11.81 -6.71 3.66
CA LEU A 55 11.86 -5.58 2.73
C LEU A 55 12.39 -4.32 3.41
N HIS A 56 11.88 -3.95 4.59
CA HIS A 56 12.33 -2.78 5.34
C HIS A 56 13.82 -2.84 5.67
N ASP A 57 14.28 -3.97 6.22
CA ASP A 57 15.70 -4.20 6.52
C ASP A 57 16.57 -4.10 5.25
N ARG A 58 16.08 -4.62 4.13
CA ARG A 58 16.82 -4.59 2.86
C ARG A 58 16.93 -3.20 2.27
N LEU A 59 15.84 -2.42 2.33
CA LEU A 59 15.84 -1.02 1.89
C LEU A 59 16.83 -0.19 2.71
N LEU A 60 16.86 -0.39 4.03
CA LEU A 60 17.81 0.29 4.89
C LEU A 60 19.26 -0.07 4.52
N ALA A 61 19.56 -1.35 4.36
CA ALA A 61 20.90 -1.81 3.94
C ALA A 61 21.32 -1.27 2.56
N MET A 62 20.37 -1.08 1.64
CA MET A 62 20.65 -0.49 0.32
C MET A 62 20.96 1.00 0.41
N LEU A 63 20.22 1.74 1.23
CA LEU A 63 20.44 3.18 1.45
C LEU A 63 21.74 3.43 2.22
N GLU A 64 22.13 2.54 3.13
CA GLU A 64 23.43 2.59 3.82
C GLU A 64 24.60 2.27 2.89
N ALA A 65 24.41 1.32 1.97
CA ALA A 65 25.46 0.91 1.04
C ALA A 65 25.72 1.94 -0.07
N ASP A 66 24.67 2.65 -0.52
CA ASP A 66 24.77 3.66 -1.58
C ASP A 66 24.07 4.97 -1.16
N PRO A 67 24.84 6.02 -0.76
CA PRO A 67 24.28 7.30 -0.34
C PRO A 67 23.70 8.12 -1.51
N THR A 68 23.88 7.70 -2.77
CA THR A 68 23.26 8.39 -3.93
C THR A 68 21.81 7.98 -4.15
N LEU A 69 21.40 6.83 -3.60
CA LEU A 69 20.04 6.33 -3.69
C LEU A 69 19.15 7.11 -2.73
N THR A 70 18.10 7.76 -3.24
CA THR A 70 17.11 8.40 -2.39
C THR A 70 15.87 7.52 -2.24
N PRO A 71 15.12 7.62 -1.12
CA PRO A 71 13.86 6.86 -0.96
C PRO A 71 12.83 7.13 -2.06
N ARG A 72 12.97 8.23 -2.82
CA ARG A 72 12.08 8.57 -3.94
C ARG A 72 12.36 7.76 -5.21
N ASP A 73 13.54 7.16 -5.31
CA ASP A 73 13.95 6.34 -6.46
C ASP A 73 13.47 4.89 -6.34
N ILE A 74 12.77 4.56 -5.25
CA ILE A 74 12.35 3.22 -4.89
C ILE A 74 10.84 3.10 -5.04
N ILE A 75 10.39 2.09 -5.80
CA ILE A 75 8.97 1.73 -5.92
C ILE A 75 8.76 0.29 -5.46
N VAL A 76 7.74 0.09 -4.62
CA VAL A 76 7.29 -1.23 -4.18
C VAL A 76 5.92 -1.48 -4.77
N MET A 77 5.79 -2.56 -5.53
CA MET A 77 4.54 -2.98 -6.16
C MET A 77 4.05 -4.25 -5.50
N VAL A 78 2.77 -4.28 -5.13
CA VAL A 78 2.09 -5.42 -4.53
C VAL A 78 0.82 -5.73 -5.32
N ALA A 79 0.38 -6.99 -5.34
CA ALA A 79 -0.81 -7.40 -6.09
C ALA A 79 -2.12 -6.86 -5.49
N ASP A 80 -2.19 -6.77 -4.16
CA ASP A 80 -3.33 -6.21 -3.42
C ASP A 80 -2.81 -5.34 -2.26
N ILE A 81 -2.94 -4.03 -2.43
CA ILE A 81 -2.45 -3.06 -1.43
C ILE A 81 -3.32 -3.03 -0.16
N ASP A 82 -4.61 -3.36 -0.26
CA ASP A 82 -5.53 -3.28 0.87
C ASP A 82 -5.16 -4.35 1.92
N SER A 83 -4.82 -5.56 1.46
CA SER A 83 -4.33 -6.65 2.31
C SER A 83 -2.96 -6.35 2.96
N TYR A 84 -2.08 -5.61 2.28
CA TYR A 84 -0.73 -5.31 2.77
C TYR A 84 -0.64 -4.03 3.62
N SER A 85 -1.56 -3.08 3.44
CA SER A 85 -1.60 -1.80 4.16
C SER A 85 -1.42 -1.91 5.69
N PRO A 86 -2.11 -2.81 6.42
CA PRO A 86 -1.93 -2.90 7.87
C PRO A 86 -0.52 -3.37 8.27
N TYR A 87 0.08 -4.28 7.50
CA TYR A 87 1.44 -4.77 7.78
C TYR A 87 2.51 -3.71 7.48
N ILE A 88 2.34 -2.97 6.38
CA ILE A 88 3.22 -1.82 6.05
C ILE A 88 3.16 -0.79 7.18
N GLN A 89 1.97 -0.43 7.63
CA GLN A 89 1.79 0.51 8.73
C GLN A 89 2.41 0.02 10.04
N ALA A 90 2.30 -1.28 10.36
CA ALA A 90 2.87 -1.84 11.57
C ALA A 90 4.40 -1.81 11.56
N VAL A 91 5.03 -2.25 10.46
CA VAL A 91 6.49 -2.35 10.37
C VAL A 91 7.13 -0.97 10.23
N PHE A 92 6.66 -0.18 9.25
CA PHE A 92 7.24 1.15 9.01
C PHE A 92 6.81 2.18 10.06
N GLY A 93 5.67 1.99 10.73
CA GLY A 93 5.20 2.87 11.81
C GLY A 93 5.88 2.61 13.15
N ALA A 94 6.35 1.38 13.40
CA ALA A 94 7.14 1.05 14.59
C ALA A 94 8.60 1.54 14.51
N ALA A 95 9.09 1.82 13.30
CA ALA A 95 10.45 2.30 13.09
C ALA A 95 10.63 3.73 13.65
N SER A 96 11.58 3.89 14.57
CA SER A 96 11.92 5.16 15.21
C SER A 96 13.42 5.44 15.13
N GLY A 97 13.80 6.71 15.06
CA GLY A 97 15.20 7.15 14.99
C GLY A 97 15.86 6.76 13.67
N ASP A 98 16.99 6.07 13.76
CA ASP A 98 17.88 5.73 12.63
C ASP A 98 17.28 4.75 11.61
N ARG A 99 16.21 4.05 12.00
CA ARG A 99 15.50 3.08 11.13
C ARG A 99 14.27 3.66 10.44
N TRP A 100 13.97 4.94 10.69
CA TRP A 100 12.79 5.58 10.13
C TRP A 100 13.01 5.92 8.66
N LEU A 101 12.10 5.45 7.81
CA LEU A 101 12.09 5.72 6.38
C LEU A 101 10.78 6.41 5.98
N PRO A 102 10.81 7.52 5.22
CA PRO A 102 9.59 8.12 4.69
C PRO A 102 8.95 7.20 3.64
N TRP A 103 7.65 6.94 3.79
CA TRP A 103 6.88 6.09 2.88
C TRP A 103 5.49 6.67 2.60
N ALA A 104 4.91 6.29 1.46
CA ALA A 104 3.54 6.63 1.10
C ALA A 104 2.90 5.45 0.36
N ILE A 105 1.64 5.15 0.71
CA ILE A 105 0.84 4.15 0.01
C ILE A 105 -0.01 4.87 -1.04
N SER A 106 0.19 4.51 -2.30
CA SER A 106 -0.64 4.91 -3.43
C SER A 106 -1.72 3.86 -3.71
N ASP A 107 -2.81 4.24 -4.37
CA ASP A 107 -3.87 3.34 -4.86
C ASP A 107 -4.80 2.70 -3.80
N ARG A 108 -4.88 3.25 -2.58
CA ARG A 108 -5.95 2.86 -1.65
C ARG A 108 -7.31 3.17 -2.26
N ARG A 109 -8.14 2.14 -2.44
CA ARG A 109 -9.47 2.27 -3.03
C ARG A 109 -10.29 3.31 -2.27
N ALA A 110 -10.93 4.22 -2.99
CA ALA A 110 -11.70 5.33 -2.43
C ALA A 110 -12.77 4.90 -1.39
N ARG A 111 -13.22 3.64 -1.46
CA ARG A 111 -14.25 3.05 -0.58
C ARG A 111 -13.82 2.92 0.87
N GLU A 112 -12.54 2.63 1.15
CA GLU A 112 -12.04 2.51 2.53
C GLU A 112 -11.53 3.85 3.09
N SER A 113 -11.10 4.75 2.21
CA SER A 113 -10.59 6.08 2.60
C SER A 113 -11.67 7.04 3.13
N HIS A 114 -12.95 6.80 2.80
CA HIS A 114 -14.04 7.73 3.12
C HIS A 114 -15.14 7.03 3.95
N PRO A 115 -15.07 7.09 5.29
CA PRO A 115 -16.11 6.59 6.19
C PRO A 115 -17.53 7.12 5.90
N VAL A 116 -17.61 8.27 5.21
CA VAL A 116 -18.87 8.91 4.81
C VAL A 116 -19.57 8.14 3.68
N LEU A 117 -18.83 7.60 2.71
CA LEU A 117 -19.40 6.83 1.60
C LEU A 117 -20.03 5.54 2.10
N GLN A 118 -19.39 4.86 3.06
CA GLN A 118 -19.94 3.66 3.66
C GLN A 118 -21.21 3.96 4.47
N ALA A 119 -21.21 5.03 5.26
CA ALA A 119 -22.40 5.46 6.00
C ALA A 119 -23.58 5.84 5.06
N PHE A 120 -23.29 6.42 3.89
CA PHE A 120 -24.31 6.75 2.89
C PHE A 120 -24.93 5.51 2.24
N ILE A 121 -24.12 4.49 1.92
CA ILE A 121 -24.62 3.21 1.41
C ILE A 121 -25.50 2.52 2.46
N THR A 122 -25.07 2.50 3.73
CA THR A 122 -25.88 1.97 4.85
C THR A 122 -27.22 2.70 4.96
N LEU A 123 -27.24 4.02 4.73
CA LEU A 123 -28.45 4.83 4.77
C LEU A 123 -29.41 4.49 3.61
N LEU A 124 -28.89 4.24 2.42
CA LEU A 124 -29.68 3.81 1.27
C LEU A 124 -30.24 2.39 1.42
N SER A 125 -29.61 1.53 2.23
CA SER A 125 -30.11 0.17 2.55
C SER A 125 -31.09 0.12 3.73
N LEU A 126 -31.35 1.24 4.42
CA LEU A 126 -32.32 1.30 5.53
C LEU A 126 -33.78 0.94 5.18
N PRO A 127 -34.32 1.20 3.97
CA PRO A 127 -35.71 0.86 3.67
C PRO A 127 -35.98 -0.65 3.66
N ASP A 128 -34.95 -1.47 3.40
CA ASP A 128 -35.02 -2.94 3.38
C ASP A 128 -34.55 -3.57 4.71
N SER A 129 -33.89 -2.81 5.60
CA SER A 129 -33.47 -3.28 6.92
C SER A 129 -34.60 -3.14 7.94
N ARG A 130 -34.78 -4.16 8.79
CA ARG A 130 -35.78 -4.17 9.87
C ARG A 130 -35.48 -3.23 11.05
N PHE A 131 -34.69 -2.17 10.84
CA PHE A 131 -34.24 -1.26 11.90
C PHE A 131 -33.67 -2.00 13.12
N ALA A 132 -32.69 -2.89 12.89
CA ALA A 132 -31.96 -3.49 13.99
C ALA A 132 -31.25 -2.37 14.78
N SER A 133 -31.34 -2.39 16.11
CA SER A 133 -30.72 -1.41 17.02
C SER A 133 -29.20 -1.28 16.80
N GLU A 134 -28.57 -2.33 16.28
CA GLU A 134 -27.16 -2.40 15.94
C GLU A 134 -26.78 -1.48 14.75
N ASP A 135 -27.63 -1.36 13.73
CA ASP A 135 -27.40 -0.51 12.55
C ASP A 135 -27.36 0.99 12.94
N VAL A 136 -28.22 1.39 13.87
CA VAL A 136 -28.29 2.77 14.39
C VAL A 136 -27.05 3.10 15.23
N LEU A 137 -26.55 2.14 16.01
CA LEU A 137 -25.32 2.28 16.79
C LEU A 137 -24.07 2.34 15.90
N ALA A 138 -24.04 1.57 14.81
CA ALA A 138 -22.97 1.63 13.81
C ALA A 138 -22.87 3.03 13.17
N LEU A 139 -24.01 3.64 12.83
CA LEU A 139 -24.06 5.02 12.31
C LEU A 139 -23.53 6.05 13.32
N LEU A 140 -23.86 5.92 14.62
CA LEU A 140 -23.37 6.80 15.70
C LEU A 140 -21.88 6.62 16.04
N THR A 141 -21.30 5.48 15.66
CA THR A 141 -19.88 5.18 15.88
C THR A 141 -18.98 5.91 14.87
N SER A 142 -19.51 6.24 13.69
CA SER A 142 -18.80 7.04 12.69
C SER A 142 -18.57 8.49 13.20
N ARG A 143 -17.30 8.91 13.30
CA ARG A 143 -16.92 10.23 13.84
C ARG A 143 -17.52 11.40 13.04
N CYS A 144 -17.81 11.18 11.75
CA CYS A 144 -18.42 12.14 10.84
C CYS A 144 -19.87 12.49 11.22
N TRP A 145 -20.69 11.51 11.60
CA TRP A 145 -22.09 11.76 12.00
C TRP A 145 -22.19 12.41 13.37
N ARG A 146 -21.30 12.04 14.30
CA ARG A 146 -21.26 12.61 15.65
C ARG A 146 -21.05 14.14 15.61
N ARG A 147 -20.24 14.64 14.68
CA ARG A 147 -20.03 16.08 14.45
C ARG A 147 -21.29 16.76 13.86
N ALA A 148 -21.94 16.12 12.88
CA ALA A 148 -23.14 16.67 12.22
C ALA A 148 -24.35 16.76 13.17
N LEU A 149 -24.61 15.72 13.99
CA LEU A 149 -25.72 15.67 14.95
C LEU A 149 -25.54 16.63 16.14
N ILE A 150 -24.31 16.84 16.60
CA ILE A 150 -24.02 17.81 17.68
C ILE A 150 -24.19 19.26 17.19
N SER A 151 -23.97 19.55 15.90
CA SER A 151 -24.16 20.91 15.37
C SER A 151 -25.63 21.37 15.36
N ARG A 152 -26.61 20.46 15.25
CA ARG A 152 -28.04 20.82 15.32
C ARG A 152 -28.53 21.19 16.73
N LYS A 153 -27.90 20.70 17.80
CA LYS A 153 -28.29 21.09 19.18
C LYS A 153 -27.80 22.49 19.57
N LYS A 154 -26.83 23.08 18.86
CA LYS A 154 -26.37 24.46 19.14
C LYS A 154 -27.16 25.56 18.42
N GLY A 155 -28.13 25.20 17.56
CA GLY A 155 -28.94 26.16 16.80
C GLY A 155 -30.32 26.49 17.39
N CYS A 156 -30.71 25.92 18.54
CA CYS A 156 -32.08 26.06 19.07
C CYS A 156 -32.16 26.74 20.46
N ALA A 157 -31.08 27.36 20.95
CA ALA A 157 -31.03 27.94 22.30
C ALA A 157 -31.13 29.49 22.34
N THR A 158 -31.47 30.18 21.24
CA THR A 158 -31.44 31.65 21.21
C THR A 158 -32.74 32.34 20.76
N CYS A 159 -33.87 31.64 20.71
CA CYS A 159 -35.18 32.26 20.42
C CYS A 159 -36.15 32.11 21.61
N ALA A 160 -35.80 32.69 22.76
CA ALA A 160 -36.70 32.90 23.89
C ALA A 160 -36.11 33.91 24.88
N SER A 161 -35.90 35.17 24.46
CA SER A 161 -35.83 36.36 25.33
C SER A 161 -35.49 37.60 24.48
N GLY A 162 -36.39 38.59 24.46
CA GLY A 162 -36.18 39.89 23.85
C GLY A 162 -37.28 40.28 22.89
#